data_AF-A0A1L3MND9-F1
#
_entry.id   AF-A0A1L3MND9-F1
#
_cell.length_a   1.000
_cell.length_b   1.000
_cell.length_c   1.000
_cell.angle_alpha   90.00
_cell.angle_beta   90.00
_cell.angle_gamma   90.00
#
_symmetry.space_group_name_H-M   'P 1'
#
loop_
_entity.id
_entity.type
_entity.pdbx_description
1 polymer ?
#
loop_
_entity_poly.entity_id
_entity_poly.type
_entity_poly.pdbx_seq_one_letter_code
_entity_poly.pdbx_strand_id
1 'polypeptide(L)' 'MNITDKPLFYVLDDKMVAVFLVAMDDCRVKMECLFSQSGIEDYTLEYDGPLERKKELMNEAMLQAQKLYEDTVVSV' A
#
# COMPACT_ATOMS: atom_id res chain seq x y z
N MET A 1 -8.67 5.72 10.21
CA MET A 1 -7.34 5.50 9.61
C MET A 1 -6.92 6.75 8.90
N ASN A 2 -5.76 7.29 9.28
CA ASN A 2 -5.21 8.46 8.62
C ASN A 2 -4.08 7.98 7.70
N ILE A 3 -4.38 7.88 6.40
CA ILE A 3 -3.36 7.89 5.36
C ILE A 3 -2.66 9.24 5.52
N THR A 4 -1.44 9.24 6.03
CA THR A 4 -0.77 10.48 6.42
C THR A 4 -0.14 11.19 5.21
N ASP A 5 0.03 10.48 4.10
CA ASP A 5 0.57 11.01 2.85
C ASP A 5 -0.20 10.50 1.62
N LYS A 6 -0.37 11.38 0.62
CA LYS A 6 -0.97 10.98 -0.66
C LYS A 6 -0.12 9.88 -1.32
N PRO A 7 -0.75 8.81 -1.86
CA PRO A 7 -0.02 7.78 -2.60
C PRO A 7 0.76 8.40 -3.76
N LEU A 8 2.00 7.97 -3.93
CA LEU A 8 2.83 8.30 -5.08
C LEU A 8 2.75 7.17 -6.09
N PHE A 9 2.52 7.51 -7.35
CA PHE A 9 2.42 6.54 -8.44
C PHE A 9 3.53 6.75 -9.45
N TYR A 10 4.15 5.65 -9.88
CA TYR A 10 5.15 5.60 -10.94
C TYR A 10 4.70 4.60 -12.00
N VAL A 11 4.77 4.97 -13.28
CA VAL A 11 4.42 4.05 -14.38
C VAL A 11 5.71 3.49 -14.96
N LEU A 12 5.79 2.16 -15.02
CA LEU A 12 6.91 1.38 -15.56
C LEU A 12 6.37 0.48 -16.68
N ASP A 13 6.37 0.99 -17.90
CA ASP A 13 5.85 0.30 -19.10
C ASP A 13 4.39 -0.18 -18.90
N ASP A 14 4.15 -1.48 -18.78
CA ASP A 14 2.84 -2.10 -18.56
C ASP A 14 2.43 -2.19 -17.08
N LYS A 15 3.27 -1.70 -16.17
CA LYS A 15 3.08 -1.80 -14.71
C LYS A 15 3.02 -0.43 -14.04
N MET A 16 2.38 -0.40 -12.87
CA MET A 16 2.29 0.79 -12.03
C MET A 16 2.81 0.48 -10.63
N VAL A 17 3.73 1.28 -10.12
CA VAL A 17 4.21 1.20 -8.74
C VAL A 17 3.49 2.24 -7.89
N ALA A 18 2.88 1.81 -6.80
CA ALA A 18 2.24 2.69 -5.82
C ALA A 18 2.99 2.65 -4.49
N VAL A 19 3.41 3.81 -3.99
CA VAL A 19 4.08 3.96 -2.69
C VAL A 19 3.18 4.77 -1.78
N PHE A 20 2.85 4.24 -0.62
CA PHE A 20 1.98 4.92 0.36
C PHE A 20 2.34 4.54 1.80
N LEU A 21 1.85 5.34 2.74
CA LEU A 21 2.07 5.14 4.16
C LEU A 21 0.74 4.99 4.90
N VAL A 22 0.64 3.93 5.70
CA VAL A 22 -0.48 3.67 6.61
C VAL A 22 0.01 3.85 8.04
N ALA A 23 -0.62 4.76 8.78
CA ALA A 23 -0.31 5.02 10.17
C ALA A 23 -1.53 4.72 11.06
N MET A 24 -1.28 4.06 12.19
CA MET A 24 -2.26 3.79 13.24
C MET A 24 -1.60 3.98 14.60
N ASP A 25 -2.04 4.99 15.34
CA ASP A 25 -1.44 5.45 16.59
C ASP A 25 0.08 5.73 16.46
N ASP A 26 0.90 4.92 17.12
CA ASP A 26 2.36 4.95 17.15
C ASP A 26 3.00 4.02 16.10
N CYS A 27 2.19 3.31 15.32
CA CYS A 27 2.66 2.34 14.33
C CYS A 27 2.56 2.90 12.91
N ARG A 28 3.54 2.57 12.07
CA ARG A 28 3.59 2.97 10.65
C ARG A 28 4.00 1.81 9.76
N VAL A 29 3.35 1.70 8.61
CA VAL A 29 3.78 0.85 7.50
C VAL A 29 3.96 1.74 6.29
N LYS A 30 5.18 1.76 5.74
CA LYS A 30 5.40 2.21 4.37
C LYS A 30 5.29 1.00 3.46
N MET A 31 4.44 1.09 2.44
CA MET A 31 4.19 0.01 1.51
C MET A 31 4.47 0.48 0.09
N GLU A 32 5.16 -0.35 -0.67
CA GLU A 32 5.37 -0.20 -2.10
C GLU A 32 4.76 -1.41 -2.80
N CYS A 33 3.83 -1.16 -3.72
CA CYS A 33 3.11 -2.20 -4.45
C CYS A 33 3.42 -2.10 -5.95
N LEU A 34 3.61 -3.23 -6.59
CA LEU A 34 3.65 -3.36 -8.04
C LEU A 34 2.27 -3.84 -8.53
N PHE A 35 1.57 -2.98 -9.25
CA PHE A 35 0.28 -3.27 -9.87
C PHE A 35 0.46 -3.63 -11.34
N SER A 36 -0.32 -4.61 -11.80
CA SER A 36 -0.55 -4.90 -13.21
C SER A 36 -2.04 -5.06 -13.48
N GLN A 37 -2.45 -5.27 -14.72
CA GLN A 37 -3.86 -5.47 -15.08
C GLN A 37 -4.51 -6.68 -14.39
N SER A 38 -3.70 -7.61 -13.84
CA SER A 38 -4.18 -8.80 -13.16
C SER A 38 -4.31 -8.64 -11.64
N GLY A 39 -3.84 -7.52 -11.06
CA GLY A 39 -3.85 -7.29 -9.62
C GLY A 39 -2.54 -6.73 -9.07
N ILE A 40 -2.32 -6.96 -7.78
CA ILE A 40 -1.05 -6.66 -7.10
C ILE A 40 -0.09 -7.83 -7.36
N GLU A 41 0.97 -7.60 -8.14
CA GLU A 41 1.96 -8.63 -8.49
C GLU A 41 2.98 -8.86 -7.37
N ASP A 42 3.42 -7.78 -6.73
CA ASP A 42 4.41 -7.82 -5.66
C ASP A 42 4.23 -6.64 -4.70
N TYR A 43 4.78 -6.75 -3.50
CA TYR A 43 4.86 -5.65 -2.56
C TYR A 43 6.02 -5.79 -1.58
N THR A 44 6.52 -4.63 -1.14
CA THR A 44 7.45 -4.54 0.00
C THR A 44 6.83 -3.68 1.10
N LEU A 45 7.19 -4.00 2.35
CA LEU A 45 6.70 -3.28 3.52
C LEU A 45 7.82 -2.99 4.50
N GLU A 46 7.90 -1.74 4.94
CA GLU A 46 8.72 -1.30 6.06
C GLU A 46 7.79 -0.98 7.22
N TYR A 47 7.92 -1.74 8.32
CA TYR A 47 7.12 -1.57 9.53
C TYR A 47 7.94 -0.91 10.64
N ASP A 48 7.35 0.10 11.26
CA ASP A 48 7.84 0.78 12.45
C ASP A 48 6.76 0.70 13.55
N GLY A 49 7.12 0.11 14.70
CA GLY A 49 6.21 -0.04 15.84
C GLY A 49 6.41 -1.35 16.63
N PRO A 50 5.59 -1.60 17.68
CA PRO A 50 5.64 -2.83 18.46
C PRO A 50 5.26 -4.07 17.64
N LEU A 51 5.96 -5.20 17.83
CA LEU A 51 5.75 -6.43 17.05
C LEU A 51 4.31 -6.96 17.12
N GLU A 52 3.65 -6.78 18.26
CA GLU A 52 2.29 -7.28 18.54
C GLU A 52 1.24 -6.67 17.59
N ARG A 53 1.48 -5.43 17.14
CA ARG A 53 0.57 -4.68 16.26
C ARG A 53 0.91 -4.82 14.77
N LYS A 54 2.06 -5.43 14.45
CA LYS A 54 2.53 -5.57 13.06
C LYS A 54 1.51 -6.25 12.17
N LYS A 55 0.90 -7.35 12.64
CA LYS A 55 -0.07 -8.12 11.86
C LYS A 55 -1.34 -7.32 11.54
N GLU A 56 -1.84 -6.56 12.52
CA GLU A 56 -2.99 -5.69 12.34
C GLU A 56 -2.69 -4.63 11.28
N LEU A 57 -1.58 -3.89 11.44
CA LEU A 57 -1.26 -2.81 10.50
C LEU A 57 -0.90 -3.32 9.10
N MET A 58 -0.32 -4.52 8.98
CA MET A 58 -0.08 -5.16 7.68
C MET A 58 -1.38 -5.50 6.95
N ASN A 59 -2.39 -6.03 7.65
CA ASN A 59 -3.69 -6.32 7.03
C ASN A 59 -4.33 -5.04 6.49
N GLU A 60 -4.22 -3.95 7.24
CA GLU A 60 -4.77 -2.65 6.85
C GLU A 60 -4.01 -2.03 5.67
N ALA A 61 -2.69 -2.17 5.64
CA ALA A 61 -1.87 -1.78 4.48
C ALA A 61 -2.27 -2.55 3.22
N MET A 62 -2.55 -3.85 3.33
CA MET A 62 -3.03 -4.67 2.21
C MET A 62 -4.43 -4.27 1.74
N LEU A 63 -5.37 -4.00 2.67
CA LEU A 63 -6.70 -3.49 2.31
C LEU A 63 -6.61 -2.15 1.57
N GLN A 64 -5.71 -1.28 2.02
CA GLN A 64 -5.46 -0.01 1.35
C GLN A 64 -4.82 -0.20 -0.04
N ALA A 65 -3.89 -1.15 -0.20
CA ALA A 65 -3.30 -1.49 -1.50
C ALA A 65 -4.38 -1.95 -2.49
N GLN A 66 -5.27 -2.83 -2.04
CA GLN A 66 -6.37 -3.35 -2.86
C GLN A 66 -7.32 -2.22 -3.30
N LYS A 67 -7.65 -1.31 -2.38
CA LYS A 67 -8.46 -0.14 -2.70
C LYS A 67 -7.78 0.78 -3.73
N LEU A 68 -6.49 1.05 -3.56
CA LEU A 68 -5.72 1.87 -4.51
C LEU A 68 -5.67 1.22 -5.89
N TYR A 69 -5.53 -0.11 -5.95
CA TYR A 69 -5.59 -0.85 -7.20
C TYR A 69 -6.95 -0.68 -7.91
N GLU A 70 -8.06 -0.84 -7.18
CA GLU A 70 -9.41 -0.67 -7.73
C GLU A 70 -9.68 0.77 -8.20
N ASP A 71 -9.28 1.76 -7.40
CA ASP A 71 -9.47 3.18 -7.69
C ASP A 71 -8.59 3.65 -8.88
N THR A 72 -7.43 3.03 -9.12
CA THR A 72 -6.42 3.55 -10.06
C THR A 72 -6.23 2.71 -11.32
N VAL A 73 -6.47 1.39 -11.26
CA VAL A 73 -6.23 0.48 -12.39
C VAL A 73 -7.54 -0.06 -12.95
N VAL A 74 -8.50 -0.43 -12.11
CA VAL A 74 -9.81 -0.96 -12.55
C VAL A 74 -10.75 0.15 -13.04
N SER A 75 -10.60 1.37 -12.51
CA SER A 75 -11.45 2.50 -12.86
C SER A 75 -11.05 3.22 -14.17
N VAL A 76 -10.07 2.69 -14.92
CA VAL A 76 -9.54 3.27 -16.17
C VAL A 76 -10.06 2.52 -17.40
#